data_AF-A0A6I1NJI8-F1
#
_entry.id   AF-A0A6I1NJI8-F1
#
_cell.length_a   1.000
_cell.length_b   1.000
_cell.length_c   1.000
_cell.angle_alpha   90.00
_cell.angle_beta   90.00
_cell.angle_gamma   90.00
#
_symmetry.space_group_name_H-M   'P 1'
#
loop_
_entity.id
_entity.type
_entity.pdbx_description
1 polymer ?
#
loop_
_entity_poly.entity_id
_entity_poly.type
_entity_poly.pdbx_seq_one_letter_code
_entity_poly.pdbx_strand_id
1 'polypeptide(L)'
;MIAVSNYTADAKDLLNRIGVNQTSQGIWELTDAQTASDCYVHHAQMPVALAAYAAVSATFAADRFPGYLLRDMVDKAPAMDYADYAALAMACGAPVPSFDGSDTRAQIFGKAVWNIVETYELGSCFVRFDQSGNGDHYSLRPRGIDWTGQWEVIPEDIKALRKAYRAMIPLQKVMVVTIMHLYSQGKDTTYLTGCPTKIPAAEAMTILRDNGALPAWGHLVTHYAGW
;
A
#
# COMPACT_ATOMS: atom_id res chain seq x y z
N MET A 1 -8.81 -26.53 0.13
CA MET A 1 -7.41 -26.18 -0.19
C MET A 1 -7.20 -26.11 -1.71
N ILE A 2 -8.05 -25.35 -2.41
CA ILE A 2 -7.98 -25.13 -3.86
C ILE A 2 -7.93 -23.60 -4.00
N ALA A 3 -6.76 -22.99 -4.23
CA ALA A 3 -6.63 -21.58 -4.66
C ALA A 3 -5.19 -21.05 -4.74
N VAL A 4 -4.28 -21.36 -3.80
CA VAL A 4 -2.99 -20.64 -3.70
C VAL A 4 -2.02 -20.97 -4.84
N SER A 5 -2.02 -22.23 -5.31
CA SER A 5 -1.13 -22.66 -6.39
C SER A 5 -1.49 -22.07 -7.75
N ASN A 6 -2.77 -21.76 -7.99
CA ASN A 6 -3.21 -21.20 -9.28
C ASN A 6 -2.86 -19.72 -9.38
N TYR A 7 -3.13 -18.95 -8.32
CA TYR A 7 -2.82 -17.50 -8.31
C TYR A 7 -1.32 -17.21 -8.33
N THR A 8 -0.47 -18.11 -7.81
CA THR A 8 0.99 -17.96 -7.92
C THR A 8 1.47 -18.11 -9.37
N ALA A 9 0.86 -19.02 -10.15
CA ALA A 9 1.18 -19.18 -11.56
C ALA A 9 0.68 -17.97 -12.36
N ASP A 10 -0.59 -17.57 -12.16
CA ASP A 10 -1.18 -16.40 -12.81
C ASP A 10 -0.40 -15.10 -12.50
N ALA A 11 0.10 -14.94 -11.28
CA ALA A 11 0.95 -13.82 -10.87
C ALA A 11 2.29 -13.80 -11.62
N LYS A 12 2.94 -14.96 -11.78
CA LYS A 12 4.19 -15.08 -12.55
C LYS A 12 3.94 -14.78 -14.02
N ASP A 13 2.85 -15.27 -14.58
CA ASP A 13 2.47 -14.99 -15.96
C ASP A 13 2.15 -13.49 -16.16
N LEU A 14 1.51 -12.85 -15.18
CA LEU A 14 1.30 -11.41 -15.17
C LEU A 14 2.64 -10.64 -15.18
N LEU A 15 3.57 -10.99 -14.30
CA LEU A 15 4.90 -10.36 -14.22
C LEU A 15 5.70 -10.54 -15.52
N ASN A 16 5.69 -11.75 -16.08
CA ASN A 16 6.36 -12.03 -17.36
C ASN A 16 5.75 -11.21 -18.52
N ARG A 17 4.43 -11.03 -18.56
CA ARG A 17 3.76 -10.22 -19.60
C ARG A 17 4.14 -8.74 -19.56
N ILE A 18 4.52 -8.21 -18.40
CA ILE A 18 5.05 -6.86 -18.26
C ILE A 18 6.59 -6.83 -18.39
N GLY A 19 7.21 -7.92 -18.84
CA GLY A 19 8.64 -7.98 -19.09
C GLY A 19 9.53 -8.06 -17.84
N VAL A 20 8.98 -8.53 -16.71
CA VAL A 20 9.72 -8.70 -15.45
C VAL A 20 9.70 -10.16 -15.01
N ASN A 21 10.86 -10.67 -14.61
CA ASN A 21 10.97 -12.00 -14.03
C ASN A 21 11.80 -11.99 -12.75
N GLN A 22 11.50 -12.93 -11.87
CA GLN A 22 12.30 -13.21 -10.68
C GLN A 22 13.27 -14.37 -11.00
N THR A 23 14.54 -14.07 -11.18
CA THR A 23 15.57 -15.09 -11.50
C THR A 23 15.96 -15.91 -10.28
N SER A 24 15.91 -15.30 -9.10
CA SER A 24 16.04 -15.96 -7.80
C SER A 24 15.31 -15.15 -6.72
N GLN A 25 15.13 -15.71 -5.53
CA GLN A 25 14.35 -15.06 -4.47
C GLN A 25 14.87 -13.64 -4.19
N GLY A 26 14.02 -12.63 -4.43
CA GLY A 26 14.35 -11.22 -4.23
C GLY A 26 15.19 -10.57 -5.34
N ILE A 27 15.63 -11.32 -6.36
CA ILE A 27 16.36 -10.79 -7.52
C ILE A 27 15.40 -10.69 -8.70
N TRP A 28 15.19 -9.46 -9.17
CA TRP A 28 14.27 -9.12 -10.25
C TRP A 28 15.04 -8.54 -11.42
N GLU A 29 14.68 -8.95 -12.64
CA GLU A 29 15.32 -8.53 -13.88
C GLU A 29 14.28 -8.22 -14.95
N LEU A 30 14.64 -7.33 -15.89
CA LEU A 30 13.86 -7.17 -17.12
C LEU A 30 14.18 -8.34 -18.05
N THR A 31 13.17 -9.14 -18.40
CA THR A 31 13.34 -10.20 -19.40
C THR A 31 13.39 -9.64 -20.82
N ASP A 32 12.70 -8.53 -21.03
CA ASP A 32 12.67 -7.79 -22.28
C ASP A 32 12.42 -6.30 -21.97
N ALA A 33 13.46 -5.49 -22.13
CA ALA A 33 13.41 -4.06 -21.85
C ALA A 33 12.45 -3.30 -22.81
N GLN A 34 12.30 -3.77 -24.05
CA GLN A 34 11.36 -3.17 -25.00
C GLN A 34 9.93 -3.45 -24.57
N THR A 35 9.63 -4.71 -24.23
CA THR A 35 8.31 -5.08 -23.69
C THR A 35 8.01 -4.30 -22.41
N ALA A 36 8.94 -4.23 -21.45
CA ALA A 36 8.72 -3.49 -20.21
C ALA A 36 8.47 -1.98 -20.44
N SER A 37 9.14 -1.39 -21.45
CA SER A 37 8.94 -0.01 -21.84
C SER A 37 7.55 0.23 -22.44
N ASP A 38 7.10 -0.66 -23.34
CA ASP A 38 6.00 -0.35 -24.25
C ASP A 38 4.70 -1.11 -23.95
N CYS A 39 4.74 -2.14 -23.10
CA CYS A 39 3.57 -2.97 -22.85
C CYS A 39 2.42 -2.14 -22.28
N TYR A 40 1.21 -2.49 -22.69
CA TYR A 40 0.00 -1.99 -22.05
C TYR A 40 -0.09 -2.54 -20.62
N VAL A 41 -0.23 -1.65 -19.64
CA VAL A 41 -0.50 -2.01 -18.24
C VAL A 41 -1.93 -1.61 -17.92
N HIS A 42 -2.78 -2.58 -17.58
CA HIS A 42 -4.15 -2.29 -17.18
C HIS A 42 -4.15 -1.42 -15.92
N HIS A 43 -5.12 -0.51 -15.78
CA HIS A 43 -5.11 0.48 -14.68
C HIS A 43 -5.14 -0.16 -13.27
N ALA A 44 -5.71 -1.36 -13.13
CA ALA A 44 -5.73 -2.13 -11.88
C ALA A 44 -4.37 -2.77 -11.57
N GLN A 45 -3.56 -3.03 -12.60
CA GLN A 45 -2.23 -3.66 -12.53
C GLN A 45 -1.09 -2.65 -12.36
N MET A 46 -1.39 -1.35 -12.39
CA MET A 46 -0.39 -0.29 -12.17
C MET A 46 0.42 -0.47 -10.88
N PRO A 47 -0.17 -0.89 -9.73
CA PRO A 47 0.61 -1.19 -8.54
C PRO A 47 1.61 -2.34 -8.73
N VAL A 48 1.19 -3.42 -9.40
CA VAL A 48 2.06 -4.56 -9.70
C VAL A 48 3.23 -4.12 -10.58
N ALA A 49 2.94 -3.46 -11.69
CA ALA A 49 3.96 -3.05 -12.65
C ALA A 49 4.96 -2.06 -12.04
N LEU A 50 4.48 -1.05 -11.31
CA LEU A 50 5.35 -0.09 -10.64
C LEU A 50 6.23 -0.77 -9.58
N ALA A 51 5.67 -1.63 -8.73
CA ALA A 51 6.46 -2.33 -7.71
C ALA A 51 7.51 -3.26 -8.33
N ALA A 52 7.13 -4.01 -9.38
CA ALA A 52 8.01 -4.92 -10.10
C ALA A 52 9.15 -4.17 -10.82
N TYR A 53 8.84 -3.10 -11.55
CA TYR A 53 9.86 -2.26 -12.18
C TYR A 53 10.75 -1.58 -11.16
N ALA A 54 10.19 -1.08 -10.06
CA ALA A 54 10.99 -0.46 -9.02
C ALA A 54 11.93 -1.48 -8.36
N ALA A 55 11.53 -2.76 -8.26
CA ALA A 55 12.37 -3.84 -7.77
C ALA A 55 13.60 -4.09 -8.66
N VAL A 56 13.48 -3.85 -9.97
CA VAL A 56 14.61 -3.90 -10.91
C VAL A 56 15.40 -2.58 -10.89
N SER A 57 14.72 -1.45 -11.09
CA SER A 57 15.32 -0.11 -11.15
C SER A 57 14.27 0.96 -10.83
N ALA A 58 14.51 1.70 -9.74
CA ALA A 58 13.64 2.81 -9.36
C ALA A 58 13.60 3.92 -10.43
N THR A 59 14.71 4.16 -11.12
CA THR A 59 14.77 5.12 -12.24
C THR A 59 13.87 4.67 -13.39
N PHE A 60 13.96 3.41 -13.79
CA PHE A 60 13.10 2.87 -14.85
C PHE A 60 11.61 2.97 -14.47
N ALA A 61 11.25 2.64 -13.23
CA ALA A 61 9.88 2.79 -12.76
C ALA A 61 9.39 4.25 -12.77
N ALA A 62 10.24 5.21 -12.38
CA ALA A 62 9.93 6.63 -12.40
C ALA A 62 9.74 7.16 -13.83
N ASP A 63 10.58 6.73 -14.76
CA ASP A 63 10.49 7.12 -16.18
C ASP A 63 9.27 6.48 -16.87
N ARG A 64 8.93 5.24 -16.52
CA ARG A 64 7.79 4.52 -17.08
C ARG A 64 6.43 5.04 -16.58
N PHE A 65 6.42 5.56 -15.35
CA PHE A 65 5.21 6.06 -14.67
C PHE A 65 5.41 7.49 -14.14
N PRO A 66 5.70 8.47 -15.02
CA PRO A 66 6.04 9.82 -14.59
C PRO A 66 4.84 10.47 -13.89
N GLY A 67 5.08 11.01 -12.70
CA GLY A 67 4.07 11.69 -11.90
C GLY A 67 3.03 10.78 -11.23
N TYR A 68 3.15 9.46 -11.35
CA TYR A 68 2.29 8.52 -10.62
C TYR A 68 2.62 8.56 -9.13
N LEU A 69 1.62 8.83 -8.28
CA LEU A 69 1.83 9.05 -6.84
C LEU A 69 1.51 7.80 -6.03
N LEU A 70 2.11 7.69 -4.85
CA LEU A 70 1.84 6.61 -3.88
C LEU A 70 0.35 6.42 -3.63
N ARG A 71 -0.39 7.53 -3.46
CA ARG A 71 -1.85 7.45 -3.27
C ARG A 71 -2.58 6.82 -4.44
N ASP A 72 -2.15 7.09 -5.68
CA ASP A 72 -2.82 6.61 -6.88
C ASP A 72 -2.59 5.09 -7.03
N MET A 73 -1.48 4.59 -6.49
CA MET A 73 -1.16 3.18 -6.36
C MET A 73 -2.03 2.50 -5.28
N VAL A 74 -2.12 3.11 -4.10
CA VAL A 74 -2.87 2.55 -2.95
C VAL A 74 -4.38 2.54 -3.22
N ASP A 75 -4.92 3.59 -3.85
CA ASP A 75 -6.33 3.69 -4.22
C ASP A 75 -6.78 2.59 -5.23
N LYS A 76 -5.84 1.87 -5.86
CA LYS A 76 -6.16 0.71 -6.72
C LYS A 76 -6.36 -0.59 -5.97
N ALA A 77 -6.06 -0.65 -4.66
CA ALA A 77 -6.19 -1.87 -3.87
C ALA A 77 -7.56 -2.57 -4.05
N PRO A 78 -8.72 -1.91 -3.99
CA PRO A 78 -10.02 -2.59 -4.17
C PRO A 78 -10.25 -3.18 -5.56
N ALA A 79 -9.56 -2.66 -6.58
CA ALA A 79 -9.75 -3.07 -7.96
C ALA A 79 -8.82 -4.23 -8.39
N MET A 80 -7.86 -4.59 -7.53
CA MET A 80 -6.96 -5.72 -7.78
C MET A 80 -7.66 -7.06 -7.52
N ASP A 81 -7.41 -8.02 -8.40
CA ASP A 81 -7.81 -9.41 -8.19
C ASP A 81 -6.75 -10.22 -7.42
N TYR A 82 -6.98 -11.52 -7.21
CA TYR A 82 -6.04 -12.38 -6.48
C TYR A 82 -4.68 -12.55 -7.18
N ALA A 83 -4.64 -12.56 -8.52
CA ALA A 83 -3.38 -12.65 -9.25
C ALA A 83 -2.60 -11.34 -9.12
N ASP A 84 -3.28 -10.19 -9.17
CA ASP A 84 -2.69 -8.88 -8.92
C ASP A 84 -2.11 -8.78 -7.50
N TYR A 85 -2.87 -9.20 -6.48
CA TYR A 85 -2.36 -9.19 -5.10
C TYR A 85 -1.16 -10.12 -4.91
N ALA A 86 -1.20 -11.32 -5.52
CA ALA A 86 -0.09 -12.26 -5.47
C ALA A 86 1.17 -11.68 -6.16
N ALA A 87 1.02 -11.08 -7.34
CA ALA A 87 2.13 -10.46 -8.06
C ALA A 87 2.72 -9.25 -7.31
N LEU A 88 1.87 -8.40 -6.72
CA LEU A 88 2.32 -7.30 -5.87
C LEU A 88 3.06 -7.80 -4.63
N ALA A 89 2.53 -8.82 -3.95
CA ALA A 89 3.19 -9.43 -2.78
C ALA A 89 4.58 -9.96 -3.16
N MET A 90 4.68 -10.69 -4.29
CA MET A 90 5.95 -11.18 -4.80
C MET A 90 6.94 -10.04 -5.06
N ALA A 91 6.53 -9.00 -5.79
CA ALA A 91 7.39 -7.85 -6.10
C ALA A 91 7.87 -7.12 -4.83
N CYS A 92 7.04 -7.05 -3.78
CA CYS A 92 7.39 -6.48 -2.49
C CYS A 92 8.20 -7.41 -1.58
N GLY A 93 8.39 -8.68 -1.94
CA GLY A 93 9.01 -9.69 -1.08
C GLY A 93 8.14 -10.10 0.12
N ALA A 94 6.82 -9.88 0.04
CA ALA A 94 5.84 -10.30 1.03
C ALA A 94 5.34 -11.72 0.75
N PRO A 95 4.85 -12.46 1.77
CA PRO A 95 4.14 -13.71 1.55
C PRO A 95 2.93 -13.51 0.64
N VAL A 96 2.73 -14.42 -0.31
CA VAL A 96 1.55 -14.43 -1.19
C VAL A 96 0.29 -14.53 -0.31
N PRO A 97 -0.71 -13.66 -0.51
CA PRO A 97 -1.92 -13.65 0.30
C PRO A 97 -2.69 -14.98 0.19
N SER A 98 -3.13 -15.48 1.34
CA SER A 98 -3.98 -16.67 1.44
C SER A 98 -4.89 -16.49 2.64
N PHE A 99 -6.20 -16.60 2.43
CA PHE A 99 -7.20 -16.45 3.49
C PHE A 99 -8.47 -17.23 3.15
N ASP A 100 -9.06 -17.86 4.16
CA ASP A 100 -10.30 -18.64 4.05
C ASP A 100 -11.52 -17.73 4.17
N GLY A 101 -11.70 -16.82 3.20
CA GLY A 101 -12.83 -15.90 3.13
C GLY A 101 -12.59 -14.49 3.70
N SER A 102 -13.64 -13.67 3.65
CA SER A 102 -13.58 -12.22 3.96
C SER A 102 -13.23 -11.91 5.40
N ASP A 103 -13.74 -12.69 6.36
CA ASP A 103 -13.52 -12.43 7.79
C ASP A 103 -12.07 -12.70 8.19
N THR A 104 -11.49 -13.81 7.73
CA THR A 104 -10.07 -14.12 7.91
C THR A 104 -9.20 -13.02 7.30
N ARG A 105 -9.56 -12.53 6.11
CA ARG A 105 -8.87 -11.41 5.46
C ARG A 105 -8.93 -10.14 6.31
N ALA A 106 -10.11 -9.80 6.84
CA ALA A 106 -10.34 -8.64 7.71
C ALA A 106 -9.49 -8.67 8.99
N GLN A 107 -9.34 -9.85 9.59
CA GLN A 107 -8.48 -10.06 10.77
C GLN A 107 -7.00 -9.87 10.43
N ILE A 108 -6.52 -10.47 9.33
CA ILE A 108 -5.12 -10.31 8.87
C ILE A 108 -4.82 -8.84 8.56
N PHE A 109 -5.71 -8.18 7.82
CA PHE A 109 -5.58 -6.76 7.49
C PHE A 109 -5.56 -5.87 8.74
N GLY A 110 -6.47 -6.12 9.68
CA GLY A 110 -6.52 -5.42 10.97
C GLY A 110 -5.22 -5.53 11.75
N LYS A 111 -4.66 -6.74 11.85
CA LYS A 111 -3.37 -6.97 12.49
C LYS A 111 -2.23 -6.27 11.73
N ALA A 112 -2.22 -6.35 10.41
CA ALA A 112 -1.17 -5.75 9.58
C ALA A 112 -1.12 -4.22 9.74
N VAL A 113 -2.28 -3.55 9.76
CA VAL A 113 -2.32 -2.09 9.89
C VAL A 113 -1.91 -1.61 11.28
N TRP A 114 -2.34 -2.29 12.34
CA TRP A 114 -1.91 -1.97 13.70
C TRP A 114 -0.42 -2.22 13.92
N ASN A 115 0.11 -3.33 13.41
CA ASN A 115 1.54 -3.59 13.44
C ASN A 115 2.33 -2.45 12.79
N ILE A 116 1.87 -1.89 11.67
CA ILE A 116 2.52 -0.73 11.02
C ILE A 116 2.40 0.52 11.91
N VAL A 117 1.22 0.82 12.46
CA VAL A 117 1.05 1.98 13.34
C VAL A 117 2.00 1.91 14.54
N GLU A 118 2.15 0.74 15.15
CA GLU A 118 3.02 0.52 16.30
C GLU A 118 4.50 0.55 15.91
N THR A 119 4.89 -0.22 14.89
CA THR A 119 6.30 -0.36 14.45
C THR A 119 6.91 0.98 14.01
N TYR A 120 6.12 1.84 13.36
CA TYR A 120 6.58 3.13 12.85
C TYR A 120 6.15 4.33 13.71
N GLU A 121 5.60 4.07 14.91
CA GLU A 121 5.20 5.09 15.89
C GLU A 121 4.22 6.14 15.34
N LEU A 122 3.21 5.70 14.58
CA LEU A 122 2.27 6.58 13.88
C LEU A 122 1.11 7.09 14.76
N GLY A 123 1.21 6.90 16.07
CA GLY A 123 0.16 7.24 17.05
C GLY A 123 -0.16 8.73 17.15
N SER A 124 0.65 9.62 16.56
CA SER A 124 0.34 11.05 16.41
C SER A 124 -0.63 11.35 15.25
N CYS A 125 -0.83 10.40 14.34
CA CYS A 125 -1.75 10.52 13.20
C CYS A 125 -2.98 9.62 13.36
N PHE A 126 -2.87 8.53 14.11
CA PHE A 126 -3.93 7.55 14.31
C PHE A 126 -4.26 7.37 15.79
N VAL A 127 -5.50 6.96 16.06
CA VAL A 127 -6.01 6.68 17.40
C VAL A 127 -6.86 5.41 17.36
N ARG A 128 -6.85 4.67 18.47
CA ARG A 128 -7.78 3.56 18.68
C ARG A 128 -9.12 4.12 19.13
N PHE A 129 -10.19 3.67 18.50
CA PHE A 129 -11.58 3.98 18.81
C PHE A 129 -12.33 2.67 18.94
N ASP A 130 -13.06 2.48 20.04
CA ASP A 130 -13.77 1.22 20.30
C ASP A 130 -14.94 1.06 19.32
N GLN A 131 -14.69 0.34 18.24
CA GLN A 131 -15.69 -0.06 17.26
C GLN A 131 -15.57 -1.55 16.96
N SER A 132 -16.68 -2.26 17.14
CA SER A 132 -16.79 -3.67 16.79
C SER A 132 -16.81 -3.87 15.28
N GLY A 133 -16.11 -4.89 14.80
CA GLY A 133 -16.17 -5.36 13.42
C GLY A 133 -15.37 -6.65 13.24
N ASN A 134 -15.43 -7.23 12.04
CA ASN A 134 -14.79 -8.53 11.76
C ASN A 134 -13.25 -8.44 11.68
N GLY A 135 -12.67 -7.25 11.80
CA GLY A 135 -11.23 -7.00 11.88
C GLY A 135 -10.89 -5.75 12.67
N ASP A 136 -9.69 -5.72 13.25
CA ASP A 136 -9.27 -4.65 14.17
C ASP A 136 -8.97 -3.30 13.48
N HIS A 137 -8.92 -3.28 12.14
CA HIS A 137 -8.79 -2.04 11.36
C HIS A 137 -9.99 -1.11 11.58
N TYR A 138 -11.19 -1.64 11.85
CA TYR A 138 -12.36 -0.81 12.17
C TYR A 138 -12.17 0.04 13.43
N SER A 139 -11.29 -0.40 14.35
CA SER A 139 -10.95 0.36 15.56
C SER A 139 -9.86 1.41 15.34
N LEU A 140 -9.25 1.49 14.15
CA LEU A 140 -8.24 2.50 13.83
C LEU A 140 -8.90 3.69 13.11
N ARG A 141 -8.66 4.88 13.64
CA ARG A 141 -9.17 6.13 13.10
C ARG A 141 -8.08 7.18 12.95
N PRO A 142 -8.12 8.02 11.91
CA PRO A 142 -7.32 9.24 11.89
C PRO A 142 -7.68 10.15 13.09
N ARG A 143 -6.69 10.84 13.64
CA ARG A 143 -6.95 11.89 14.64
C ARG A 143 -7.60 13.13 14.00
N GLY A 144 -8.25 13.96 14.83
CA GLY A 144 -8.82 15.22 14.38
C GLY A 144 -10.32 15.22 14.16
N ILE A 145 -11.01 14.11 14.44
CA ILE A 145 -12.46 14.00 14.42
C ILE A 145 -12.94 13.59 15.81
N ASP A 146 -14.06 14.15 16.25
CA ASP A 146 -14.75 13.71 17.45
C ASP A 146 -15.51 12.40 17.21
N TRP A 147 -14.79 11.27 17.23
CA TRP A 147 -15.36 9.93 17.02
C TRP A 147 -16.38 9.52 18.10
N THR A 148 -16.30 10.15 19.28
CA THR A 148 -17.20 9.86 20.42
C THR A 148 -18.47 10.72 20.43
N GLY A 149 -18.48 11.83 19.70
CA GLY A 149 -19.61 12.76 19.64
C GLY A 149 -20.18 12.89 18.24
N GLN A 150 -20.16 14.09 17.67
CA GLN A 150 -20.88 14.42 16.42
C GLN A 150 -20.09 14.09 15.14
N TRP A 151 -18.91 13.49 15.26
CA TRP A 151 -18.02 13.17 14.14
C TRP A 151 -17.59 14.41 13.35
N GLU A 152 -17.50 15.54 14.05
CA GLU A 152 -17.03 16.81 13.51
C GLU A 152 -15.52 16.95 13.62
N VAL A 153 -14.96 17.80 12.77
CA VAL A 153 -13.54 18.17 12.83
C VAL A 153 -13.25 18.94 14.10
N ILE A 154 -12.27 18.47 14.87
CA ILE A 154 -11.67 19.19 15.99
C ILE A 154 -10.47 19.99 15.44
N PRO A 155 -10.55 21.33 15.34
CA PRO A 155 -9.54 22.14 14.64
C PRO A 155 -8.12 21.99 15.21
N GLU A 156 -7.99 21.97 16.54
CA GLU A 156 -6.68 21.84 17.19
C GLU A 156 -6.06 20.45 16.98
N ASP A 157 -6.86 19.40 16.97
CA ASP A 157 -6.38 18.04 16.75
C ASP A 157 -5.98 17.82 15.29
N ILE A 158 -6.74 18.34 14.32
CA ILE A 158 -6.32 18.33 12.90
C ILE A 158 -5.01 19.11 12.71
N LYS A 159 -4.88 20.27 13.37
CA LYS A 159 -3.65 21.07 13.33
C LYS A 159 -2.48 20.30 13.94
N ALA A 160 -2.69 19.59 15.05
CA ALA A 160 -1.69 18.74 15.69
C ALA A 160 -1.29 17.56 14.79
N LEU A 161 -2.26 16.85 14.19
CA LEU A 161 -2.02 15.77 13.23
C LEU A 161 -1.16 16.26 12.07
N ARG A 162 -1.52 17.38 11.44
CA ARG A 162 -0.78 17.95 10.31
C ARG A 162 0.62 18.40 10.71
N LYS A 163 0.78 18.96 11.90
CA LYS A 163 2.11 19.32 12.45
C LYS A 163 2.97 18.06 12.62
N ALA A 164 2.42 17.02 13.23
CA ALA A 164 3.11 15.75 13.44
C ALA A 164 3.52 15.12 12.10
N TYR A 165 2.61 15.01 11.14
CA TYR A 165 2.91 14.47 9.82
C TYR A 165 4.03 15.23 9.10
N ARG A 166 4.05 16.57 9.17
CA ARG A 166 5.12 17.35 8.53
C ARG A 166 6.50 17.04 9.13
N ALA A 167 6.56 16.79 10.44
CA ALA A 167 7.79 16.48 11.16
C ALA A 167 8.28 15.03 10.96
N MET A 168 7.44 14.13 10.45
CA MET A 168 7.80 12.73 10.21
C MET A 168 8.92 12.56 9.17
N ILE A 169 9.71 11.51 9.37
CA ILE A 169 10.71 11.08 8.38
C ILE A 169 10.02 10.53 7.12
N PRO A 170 10.71 10.41 5.98
CA PRO A 170 10.11 9.95 4.72
C PRO A 170 9.36 8.61 4.83
N LEU A 171 9.94 7.61 5.51
CA LEU A 171 9.31 6.31 5.71
C LEU A 171 7.96 6.40 6.43
N GLN A 172 7.90 7.16 7.53
CA GLN A 172 6.66 7.38 8.28
C GLN A 172 5.61 8.08 7.42
N LYS A 173 6.00 9.06 6.59
CA LYS A 173 5.10 9.73 5.66
C LYS A 173 4.50 8.76 4.64
N VAL A 174 5.31 7.86 4.08
CA VAL A 174 4.84 6.79 3.19
C VAL A 174 3.80 5.91 3.88
N MET A 175 4.06 5.48 5.12
CA MET A 175 3.13 4.63 5.88
C MET A 175 1.83 5.36 6.22
N VAL A 176 1.89 6.61 6.67
CA VAL A 176 0.68 7.41 6.97
C VAL A 176 -0.15 7.63 5.71
N VAL A 177 0.46 8.06 4.60
CA VAL A 177 -0.27 8.24 3.33
C VAL A 177 -0.91 6.94 2.87
N THR A 178 -0.20 5.81 2.99
CA THR A 178 -0.75 4.49 2.67
C THR A 178 -1.99 4.19 3.50
N ILE A 179 -1.91 4.28 4.83
CA ILE A 179 -3.05 3.96 5.70
C ILE A 179 -4.21 4.94 5.47
N MET A 180 -3.94 6.24 5.29
CA MET A 180 -4.99 7.22 5.03
C MET A 180 -5.76 6.92 3.75
N HIS A 181 -5.07 6.50 2.68
CA HIS A 181 -5.71 6.16 1.41
C HIS A 181 -6.43 4.81 1.45
N LEU A 182 -5.96 3.84 2.26
CA LEU A 182 -6.74 2.63 2.52
C LEU A 182 -8.00 2.93 3.35
N TYR A 183 -7.91 3.88 4.29
CA TYR A 183 -9.03 4.32 5.14
C TYR A 183 -10.09 5.12 4.37
N SER A 184 -9.66 6.09 3.56
CA SER A 184 -10.53 7.01 2.83
C SER A 184 -9.91 7.32 1.46
N GLN A 185 -10.31 6.52 0.47
CA GLN A 185 -9.79 6.61 -0.90
C GLN A 185 -10.14 7.93 -1.59
N GLY A 186 -9.29 8.30 -2.54
CA GLY A 186 -9.47 9.49 -3.36
C GLY A 186 -8.94 10.75 -2.70
N LYS A 187 -9.57 11.89 -3.01
CA LYS A 187 -9.03 13.19 -2.60
C LYS A 187 -9.27 13.44 -1.11
N ASP A 188 -8.19 13.46 -0.34
CA ASP A 188 -8.22 13.94 1.03
C ASP A 188 -8.52 15.45 1.07
N THR A 189 -9.65 15.80 1.70
CA THR A 189 -10.10 17.17 1.94
C THR A 189 -10.05 17.55 3.41
N THR A 190 -9.74 16.60 4.31
CA THR A 190 -9.91 16.75 5.75
C THR A 190 -8.59 16.63 6.51
N TYR A 191 -7.86 15.53 6.38
CA TYR A 191 -6.81 15.16 7.34
C TYR A 191 -5.48 15.85 7.02
N LEU A 192 -4.91 15.56 5.87
CA LEU A 192 -3.58 16.00 5.42
C LEU A 192 -3.63 17.15 4.41
N THR A 193 -4.74 17.89 4.36
CA THR A 193 -4.85 19.10 3.54
C THR A 193 -3.70 20.07 3.82
N GLY A 194 -2.99 20.48 2.76
CA GLY A 194 -1.81 21.36 2.86
C GLY A 194 -0.57 20.70 3.44
N CYS A 195 -0.51 19.37 3.53
CA CYS A 195 0.69 18.61 3.85
C CYS A 195 1.36 18.07 2.57
N PRO A 196 2.67 17.78 2.60
CA PRO A 196 3.38 17.19 1.46
C PRO A 196 3.00 15.71 1.31
N THR A 197 1.89 15.43 0.62
CA THR A 197 1.38 14.07 0.35
C THR A 197 1.62 13.60 -1.09
N LYS A 198 2.16 14.47 -1.95
CA LYS A 198 2.56 14.14 -3.32
C LYS A 198 3.89 13.39 -3.32
N ILE A 199 3.88 12.14 -2.87
CA ILE A 199 5.05 11.25 -2.86
C ILE A 199 5.02 10.45 -4.18
N PRO A 200 6.03 10.60 -5.06
CA PRO A 200 6.15 9.75 -6.25
C PRO A 200 6.18 8.27 -5.86
N ALA A 201 5.44 7.43 -6.58
CA ALA A 201 5.26 6.04 -6.19
C ALA A 201 6.58 5.24 -6.29
N ALA A 202 7.41 5.50 -7.31
CA ALA A 202 8.73 4.90 -7.43
C ALA A 202 9.67 5.29 -6.27
N GLU A 203 9.63 6.57 -5.84
CA GLU A 203 10.38 7.05 -4.67
C GLU A 203 9.89 6.36 -3.39
N ALA A 204 8.58 6.19 -3.21
CA ALA A 204 8.02 5.47 -2.07
C ALA A 204 8.52 4.01 -2.02
N MET A 205 8.61 3.32 -3.16
CA MET A 205 9.16 1.96 -3.22
C MET A 205 10.63 1.89 -2.80
N THR A 206 11.44 2.88 -3.22
CA THR A 206 12.84 3.02 -2.77
C THR A 206 12.92 3.24 -1.26
N ILE A 207 12.16 4.21 -0.73
CA ILE A 207 12.12 4.50 0.71
C ILE A 207 11.76 3.24 1.51
N LEU A 208 10.74 2.49 1.06
CA LEU A 208 10.33 1.25 1.72
C LEU A 208 11.43 0.19 1.68
N ARG A 209 12.12 0.03 0.56
CA ARG A 209 13.19 -0.97 0.40
C ARG A 209 14.40 -0.64 1.25
N ASP A 210 14.88 0.59 1.18
CA ASP A 210 16.09 1.04 1.88
C ASP A 210 15.93 0.97 3.41
N ASN A 211 14.68 0.98 3.89
CA ASN A 211 14.35 0.84 5.31
C ASN A 211 13.85 -0.57 5.69
N GLY A 212 13.92 -1.56 4.79
CA GLY A 212 13.47 -2.94 5.07
C GLY A 212 11.96 -3.08 5.30
N ALA A 213 11.17 -2.07 4.93
CA ALA A 213 9.75 -1.96 5.21
C ALA A 213 8.85 -2.46 4.06
N LEU A 214 9.43 -2.69 2.87
CA LEU A 214 8.69 -3.07 1.67
C LEU A 214 7.84 -4.36 1.83
N PRO A 215 8.32 -5.45 2.45
CA PRO A 215 7.50 -6.63 2.67
C PRO A 215 6.29 -6.38 3.59
N ALA A 216 6.48 -5.59 4.65
CA ALA A 216 5.39 -5.25 5.58
C ALA A 216 4.33 -4.38 4.90
N TRP A 217 4.76 -3.40 4.10
CA TRP A 217 3.88 -2.57 3.29
C TRP A 217 3.12 -3.39 2.24
N GLY A 218 3.81 -4.28 1.51
CA GLY A 218 3.18 -5.17 0.54
C GLY A 218 2.16 -6.11 1.18
N HIS A 219 2.48 -6.64 2.37
CA HIS A 219 1.54 -7.46 3.14
C HIS A 219 0.27 -6.69 3.52
N LEU A 220 0.40 -5.44 4.00
CA LEU A 220 -0.74 -4.59 4.31
C LEU A 220 -1.65 -4.37 3.09
N VAL A 221 -1.08 -3.91 1.97
CA VAL A 221 -1.86 -3.50 0.79
C VAL A 221 -2.54 -4.70 0.14
N THR A 222 -1.85 -5.85 0.06
CA THR A 222 -2.40 -7.06 -0.58
C THR A 222 -3.49 -7.74 0.24
N HIS A 223 -3.52 -7.51 1.55
CA HIS A 223 -4.57 -8.02 2.42
C HIS A 223 -5.73 -7.03 2.61
N TYR A 224 -5.74 -5.86 1.95
CA TYR A 224 -6.77 -4.84 2.11
C TYR A 224 -8.20 -5.41 2.11
N ALA A 225 -8.91 -5.27 3.22
CA ALA A 225 -10.22 -5.90 3.42
C ALA A 225 -11.41 -4.92 3.32
N GLY A 226 -11.16 -3.67 2.90
CA GLY A 226 -12.11 -2.58 3.09
C GLY A 226 -11.86 -1.82 4.39
N TRP A 227 -12.66 -0.77 4.60
CA TRP A 227 -12.74 0.00 5.84
C TRP A 227 -14.18 0.44 6.11
#